data_AF-A0A5J6C346-F1
#
_entry.id   AF-A0A5J6C346-F1
#
_cell.length_a   1.000
_cell.length_b   1.000
_cell.length_c   1.000
_cell.angle_alpha   90.00
_cell.angle_beta   90.00
_cell.angle_gamma   90.00
#
_symmetry.space_group_name_H-M   'P 1'
#
loop_
_entity.id
_entity.type
_entity.pdbx_description
1 polymer ?
#
loop_
_entity_poly.entity_id
_entity_poly.type
_entity_poly.pdbx_seq_one_letter_code
_entity_poly.pdbx_strand_id
1 'polypeptide(L)'
;VFKECVDNDLVDILNDISACTNNPEIIKLLKKKNKFYSVVLMHKRGNPHTMDELTNYDNLVYDIKNYLEQRLNFLVLNGIPRYRILFDIGLGFAKKHDQSI
;
A
#
# COMPACT_ATOMS: atom_id res chain seq x y z
N VAL A 1 -0.42 -14.78 -8.40
CA VAL A 1 0.17 -13.65 -9.15
C VAL A 1 1.52 -13.24 -8.56
N PHE A 2 1.61 -12.37 -7.55
CA PHE A 2 2.91 -11.81 -7.13
C PHE A 2 3.99 -12.87 -6.84
N LYS A 3 3.63 -13.96 -6.14
CA LYS A 3 4.53 -15.11 -5.90
C LYS A 3 5.17 -15.64 -7.18
N GLU A 4 4.36 -15.90 -8.20
CA GLU A 4 4.83 -16.44 -9.48
C GLU A 4 5.74 -15.43 -10.20
N CYS A 5 5.40 -14.13 -10.14
CA CYS A 5 6.25 -13.08 -10.71
C CYS A 5 7.62 -13.01 -10.04
N VAL A 6 7.70 -13.08 -8.71
CA VAL A 6 8.99 -13.06 -7.99
C VAL A 6 9.74 -14.39 -8.06
N ASP A 7 9.06 -15.52 -8.29
CA ASP A 7 9.70 -16.82 -8.49
C ASP A 7 10.35 -16.94 -9.88
N ASN A 8 9.88 -16.18 -10.86
CA ASN A 8 10.42 -16.14 -12.23
C ASN A 8 11.20 -14.84 -12.55
N ASP A 9 11.52 -14.04 -11.53
CA ASP A 9 12.28 -12.77 -11.66
C ASP A 9 11.68 -11.77 -12.69
N LEU A 10 10.35 -11.70 -12.78
CA LEU A 10 9.64 -10.88 -13.77
C LEU A 10 9.39 -9.43 -13.32
N VAL A 11 9.58 -9.13 -12.03
CA VAL A 11 9.22 -7.84 -11.42
C VAL A 11 10.19 -7.45 -10.31
N ASP A 12 10.30 -6.14 -10.06
CA ASP A 12 11.14 -5.57 -9.00
C ASP A 12 10.34 -4.91 -7.88
N ILE A 13 9.10 -4.49 -8.17
CA ILE A 13 8.26 -3.68 -7.27
C ILE A 13 6.86 -4.28 -7.17
N LEU A 14 6.35 -4.38 -5.95
CA LEU A 14 4.92 -4.58 -5.69
C LEU A 14 4.23 -3.22 -5.61
N ASN A 15 3.23 -2.99 -6.47
CA ASN A 15 2.29 -1.88 -6.27
C ASN A 15 1.01 -2.43 -5.65
N ASP A 16 0.81 -2.22 -4.33
CA ASP A 16 -0.35 -2.73 -3.62
C ASP A 16 -1.31 -1.60 -3.24
N ILE A 17 -2.42 -1.50 -3.99
CA ILE A 17 -3.45 -0.48 -3.80
C ILE A 17 -4.23 -0.61 -2.48
N SER A 18 -4.02 -1.69 -1.73
CA SER A 18 -4.61 -1.93 -0.41
C SER A 18 -3.61 -1.70 0.73
N ALA A 19 -2.39 -1.27 0.42
CA ALA A 19 -1.27 -1.22 1.37
C ALA A 19 -1.05 -2.58 2.09
N CYS A 20 -1.14 -3.67 1.32
CA CYS A 20 -1.04 -5.05 1.79
C CYS A 20 -2.10 -5.45 2.83
N THR A 21 -3.27 -4.82 2.84
CA THR A 21 -4.37 -5.18 3.77
C THR A 21 -5.30 -6.25 3.20
N ASN A 22 -5.42 -6.36 1.86
CA ASN A 22 -6.24 -7.39 1.23
C ASN A 22 -5.69 -8.81 1.51
N ASN A 23 -4.37 -8.97 1.49
CA ASN A 23 -3.70 -10.20 1.89
C ASN A 23 -2.33 -9.88 2.53
N PRO A 24 -2.25 -9.77 3.86
CA PRO A 24 -1.00 -9.45 4.56
C PRO A 24 0.15 -10.44 4.32
N GLU A 25 -0.15 -11.68 3.93
CA GLU A 25 0.86 -12.70 3.63
C GLU A 25 1.73 -12.33 2.43
N ILE A 26 1.27 -11.42 1.56
CA ILE A 26 2.06 -10.90 0.42
C ILE A 26 3.37 -10.25 0.87
N ILE A 27 3.43 -9.72 2.11
CA ILE A 27 4.63 -9.11 2.69
C ILE A 27 5.76 -10.14 2.79
N LYS A 28 5.45 -11.42 3.03
CA LYS A 28 6.47 -12.49 3.10
C LYS A 28 7.19 -12.66 1.75
N LEU A 29 6.54 -12.32 0.64
CA LEU A 29 7.11 -12.42 -0.71
C LEU A 29 8.05 -11.26 -1.06
N LEU A 30 8.01 -10.15 -0.30
CA LEU A 30 8.93 -9.01 -0.47
C LEU A 30 10.36 -9.31 0.02
N LYS A 31 10.57 -10.44 0.72
CA LYS A 31 11.87 -10.90 1.20
C LYS A 31 12.14 -12.34 0.78
N LYS A 32 13.24 -12.56 0.07
CA LYS A 32 13.85 -13.87 -0.20
C LYS A 32 15.22 -13.95 0.48
N LYS A 33 15.85 -15.14 0.49
CA LYS A 33 17.13 -15.38 1.18
C LYS A 33 18.21 -14.32 0.89
N ASN A 34 18.28 -13.81 -0.33
CA ASN A 34 19.28 -12.81 -0.74
C ASN A 34 18.72 -11.69 -1.63
N LYS A 35 17.40 -11.45 -1.60
CA LYS A 35 16.74 -10.45 -2.45
C LYS A 35 15.59 -9.79 -1.71
N PHE A 36 15.51 -8.48 -1.82
CA PHE A 36 14.40 -7.66 -1.31
C PHE A 36 13.74 -6.93 -2.47
N TYR A 37 12.42 -6.86 -2.45
CA TYR A 37 11.61 -6.13 -3.42
C TYR A 37 11.10 -4.83 -2.78
N SER A 38 10.95 -3.78 -3.59
CA SER A 38 10.32 -2.55 -3.11
C SER A 38 8.80 -2.66 -3.17
N VAL A 39 8.11 -1.84 -2.38
CA VAL A 39 6.65 -1.85 -2.30
C VAL A 39 6.09 -0.44 -2.23
N VAL A 40 5.06 -0.18 -3.02
CA VAL A 40 4.23 1.03 -2.93
C VAL A 40 2.99 0.69 -2.11
N LEU A 41 2.76 1.46 -1.05
CA LEU A 41 1.57 1.37 -0.20
C LEU A 41 0.64 2.53 -0.53
N MET A 42 -0.54 2.22 -1.06
CA MET A 42 -1.54 3.23 -1.40
C MET A 42 -2.69 3.28 -0.38
N HIS A 43 -3.19 4.47 -0.07
CA HIS A 43 -4.43 4.63 0.68
C HIS A 43 -5.67 4.56 -0.22
N LYS A 44 -6.63 3.69 0.14
CA LYS A 44 -8.01 3.70 -0.40
C LYS A 44 -9.01 3.26 0.67
N ARG A 45 -10.30 3.54 0.44
CA ARG A 45 -11.43 2.93 1.18
C ARG A 45 -12.39 2.26 0.19
N GLY A 46 -12.97 1.12 0.58
CA GLY A 46 -13.90 0.37 -0.26
C GLY A 46 -13.29 -0.22 -1.53
N ASN A 47 -14.14 -0.34 -2.55
CA ASN A 47 -13.85 -0.87 -3.88
C ASN A 47 -14.38 0.11 -4.95
N PRO A 48 -14.18 -0.13 -6.26
CA PRO A 48 -14.59 0.81 -7.30
C PRO A 48 -16.08 1.22 -7.28
N HIS A 49 -16.96 0.36 -6.76
CA HIS A 49 -18.40 0.65 -6.68
C HIS A 49 -18.79 1.45 -5.44
N THR A 50 -17.94 1.50 -4.41
CA THR A 50 -18.27 2.12 -3.11
C THR A 50 -17.33 3.23 -2.69
N MET A 51 -16.15 3.35 -3.31
CA MET A 51 -15.13 4.33 -2.91
C MET A 51 -15.65 5.77 -2.97
N ASP A 52 -16.50 6.10 -3.94
CA ASP A 52 -17.04 7.46 -4.12
C ASP A 52 -17.99 7.91 -3.00
N GLU A 53 -18.52 6.96 -2.21
CA GLU A 53 -19.39 7.21 -1.05
C GLU A 53 -18.59 7.31 0.26
N LEU A 54 -17.39 6.73 0.32
CA LEU A 54 -16.57 6.62 1.54
C LEU A 54 -15.62 7.80 1.75
N THR A 55 -16.13 9.02 1.56
CA THR A 55 -15.34 10.26 1.44
C THR A 55 -15.30 11.13 2.70
N ASN A 56 -15.88 10.66 3.81
CA ASN A 56 -15.89 11.38 5.08
C ASN A 56 -14.60 11.09 5.86
N TYR A 57 -13.81 12.12 6.16
CA TYR A 57 -12.60 12.05 7.00
C TYR A 57 -12.72 13.06 8.13
N ASP A 58 -12.18 12.74 9.30
CA ASP A 58 -12.11 13.68 10.42
C ASP A 58 -11.03 14.73 10.14
N ASN A 59 -9.88 14.27 9.66
CA ASN A 59 -8.81 15.14 9.15
C ASN A 59 -8.10 14.47 7.97
N LEU A 60 -8.58 14.72 6.75
CA LEU A 60 -8.15 14.08 5.51
C LEU A 60 -6.64 13.84 5.41
N VAL A 61 -5.85 14.92 5.56
CA VAL A 61 -4.40 14.87 5.32
C VAL A 61 -3.72 14.01 6.39
N TYR A 62 -4.05 14.22 7.66
CA TYR A 62 -3.40 13.51 8.76
C TYR A 62 -3.91 12.07 8.89
N ASP A 63 -5.17 11.80 8.61
CA ASP A 63 -5.73 10.45 8.62
C ASP A 63 -5.03 9.55 7.58
N ILE A 64 -4.84 10.06 6.36
CA ILE A 64 -4.13 9.33 5.30
C ILE A 64 -2.65 9.16 5.66
N LYS A 65 -1.98 10.21 6.14
CA LYS A 65 -0.58 10.13 6.56
C LYS A 65 -0.39 9.08 7.66
N ASN A 66 -1.19 9.16 8.73
CA ASN A 66 -1.14 8.25 9.86
C ASN A 66 -1.44 6.81 9.44
N TYR A 67 -2.40 6.61 8.53
CA TYR A 67 -2.67 5.30 7.95
C TYR A 67 -1.41 4.73 7.28
N LEU A 68 -0.77 5.48 6.39
CA LEU A 68 0.42 5.02 5.67
C LEU A 68 1.61 4.77 6.62
N GLU A 69 1.81 5.61 7.64
CA GLU A 69 2.82 5.40 8.68
C GLU A 69 2.58 4.11 9.48
N GLN A 70 1.33 3.80 9.82
CA GLN A 70 0.99 2.53 10.47
C GLN A 70 1.28 1.33 9.57
N ARG A 71 0.96 1.42 8.27
CA ARG A 71 1.28 0.35 7.31
C ARG A 71 2.79 0.17 7.14
N LEU A 72 3.54 1.26 7.07
CA LEU A 72 5.00 1.22 7.08
C LEU A 72 5.53 0.50 8.31
N ASN A 73 5.08 0.91 9.51
CA ASN A 73 5.55 0.33 10.76
C ASN A 73 5.27 -1.17 10.82
N PHE A 74 4.11 -1.62 10.31
CA PHE A 74 3.79 -3.04 10.19
C PHE A 74 4.75 -3.79 9.25
N LEU A 75 5.09 -3.23 8.09
CA LEU A 75 6.04 -3.85 7.16
C LEU A 75 7.47 -3.89 7.72
N VAL A 76 7.91 -2.79 8.36
CA VAL A 76 9.24 -2.70 8.99
C VAL A 76 9.37 -3.70 10.13
N LEU A 77 8.33 -3.86 10.97
CA LEU A 77 8.29 -4.87 12.03
C LEU A 77 8.43 -6.30 11.48
N ASN A 78 7.95 -6.54 10.26
CA ASN A 78 8.10 -7.81 9.55
C ASN A 78 9.42 -7.94 8.76
N GLY A 79 10.36 -7.00 8.95
CA GLY A 79 11.71 -7.06 8.38
C GLY A 79 11.81 -6.54 6.94
N ILE A 80 10.83 -5.77 6.44
CA ILE A 80 10.97 -5.08 5.16
C ILE A 80 11.82 -3.82 5.36
N PRO A 81 12.89 -3.60 4.58
CA PRO A 81 13.74 -2.43 4.75
C PRO A 81 12.96 -1.14 4.51
N ARG A 82 13.03 -0.19 5.47
CA ARG A 82 12.29 1.09 5.42
C ARG A 82 12.53 1.86 4.11
N TYR A 83 13.76 1.86 3.61
CA TYR A 83 14.14 2.55 2.37
C TYR A 83 13.56 1.92 1.09
N ARG A 84 12.84 0.80 1.19
CA ARG A 84 12.14 0.12 0.08
C ARG A 84 10.62 0.31 0.10
N ILE A 85 10.10 1.07 1.07
CA ILE A 85 8.67 1.30 1.24
C ILE A 85 8.35 2.71 0.74
N LEU A 86 7.47 2.80 -0.25
CA LEU A 86 7.02 4.05 -0.85
C LEU A 86 5.57 4.32 -0.48
N PHE A 87 5.22 5.60 -0.36
CA PHE A 87 3.88 6.07 -0.01
C PHE A 87 3.16 6.61 -1.22
N ASP A 88 1.88 6.27 -1.33
CA ASP A 88 0.94 6.82 -2.30
C ASP A 88 -0.35 7.21 -1.56
N ILE A 89 -0.77 8.47 -1.71
CA ILE A 89 -1.98 9.00 -1.07
C ILE A 89 -3.27 8.50 -1.72
N GLY A 90 -3.19 7.93 -2.93
CA GLY A 90 -4.32 7.40 -3.69
C GLY A 90 -5.30 8.49 -4.10
N LEU A 91 -4.86 9.42 -4.95
CA LEU A 91 -5.71 10.46 -5.55
C LEU A 91 -6.91 9.81 -6.26
N GLY A 92 -8.12 10.33 -6.03
CA GLY A 92 -9.36 9.77 -6.58
C GLY A 92 -9.86 8.47 -5.91
N PHE A 93 -9.11 7.87 -4.97
CA PHE A 93 -9.54 6.64 -4.29
C PHE A 93 -10.18 6.92 -2.94
N ALA A 94 -11.51 7.06 -2.95
CA ALA A 94 -12.33 7.48 -1.82
C ALA A 94 -12.06 8.91 -1.33
N LYS A 95 -11.89 9.81 -2.30
CA LYS A 95 -11.77 11.25 -2.11
C LYS A 95 -12.60 11.93 -3.19
N LYS A 96 -13.30 13.01 -2.84
CA LYS A 96 -13.89 13.93 -3.83
C LYS A 96 -12.77 14.64 -4.61
N HIS A 97 -13.15 15.31 -5.69
CA HIS A 97 -12.20 16.07 -6.51
C HIS A 97 -11.44 17.11 -5.68
N ASP A 98 -12.15 17.91 -4.87
CA ASP A 98 -11.54 18.93 -4.00
C ASP A 98 -10.66 18.33 -2.89
N GLN A 99 -10.91 17.08 -2.48
CA GLN A 99 -10.06 16.36 -1.53
C GLN A 99 -8.80 15.76 -2.20
N SER A 100 -8.79 15.66 -3.53
CA SER A 100 -7.65 15.16 -4.30
C SER A 100 -6.71 16.29 -4.75
N ILE A 101 -7.20 17.53 -4.79
CA ILE A 101 -6.42 18.74 -5.06
C ILE A 101 -5.66 19.14 -3.80
#